data_AF-A0A8H7HMK0-F1
#
_entry.id   AF-A0A8H7HMK0-F1
#
_cell.length_a   1.000
_cell.length_b   1.000
_cell.length_c   1.000
_cell.angle_alpha   90.00
_cell.angle_beta   90.00
_cell.angle_gamma   90.00
#
_symmetry.space_group_name_H-M   'P 1'
#
loop_
_entity.id
_entity.type
_entity.pdbx_description
1 polymer ?
#
loop_
_entity_poly.entity_id
_entity_poly.type
_entity_poly.pdbx_seq_one_letter_code
_entity_poly.pdbx_strand_id
1 'polypeptide(L)'
;MDNRDILTKFDNKAGAKLSFIDMMRLYNHSKAAQVVWSMALQRHLSATEGWKGITVYSCHPGWTLFKFMGTTFGISNVEGAATVVWLAVTSEPVLPGMEGLFWDRMKWKWIEPWSLNVGLQNELWDVWCKDTDTPLL
;
A
#
# COMPACT_ATOMS: atom_id res chain seq x y z
N MET A 1 16.61 10.46 0.69
CA MET A 1 15.71 11.55 0.25
C MET A 1 15.00 12.05 1.49
N ASP A 2 15.13 13.33 1.83
CA ASP A 2 14.43 13.92 2.98
C ASP A 2 12.95 14.12 2.61
N ASN A 3 12.04 13.42 3.30
CA ASN A 3 10.60 13.47 3.03
C ASN A 3 9.97 14.84 3.35
N ARG A 4 10.67 15.71 4.07
CA ARG A 4 10.20 17.08 4.36
C ARG A 4 10.03 17.92 3.08
N ASP A 5 10.78 17.61 2.01
CA ASP A 5 10.79 18.38 0.75
C ASP A 5 9.44 18.38 0.00
N ILE A 6 8.63 17.32 0.14
CA ILE A 6 7.37 17.19 -0.61
C ILE A 6 6.27 18.05 0.02
N LEU A 7 6.08 17.97 1.33
CA LEU A 7 5.03 18.73 2.01
C LEU A 7 5.37 20.21 2.11
N THR A 8 6.64 20.58 2.27
CA THR A 8 7.08 21.99 2.27
C THR A 8 6.69 22.74 1.00
N LYS A 9 6.59 22.06 -0.16
CA LYS A 9 6.08 22.66 -1.40
C LYS A 9 4.60 23.04 -1.36
N PHE A 10 3.81 22.36 -0.53
CA PHE A 10 2.36 22.52 -0.43
C PHE A 10 1.93 23.26 0.84
N ASP A 11 2.83 23.36 1.82
CA ASP A 11 2.61 24.07 3.06
C ASP A 11 2.34 25.57 2.77
N ASN A 12 1.23 26.09 3.28
CA ASN A 12 0.74 27.46 3.09
C ASN A 12 0.08 27.83 1.74
N LYS A 13 -0.36 26.87 0.91
CA LYS A 13 -1.08 27.14 -0.35
C LYS A 13 -2.43 26.45 -0.47
N ALA A 14 -3.30 26.63 0.52
CA ALA A 14 -4.68 26.16 0.43
C ALA A 14 -5.34 26.68 -0.86
N GLY A 15 -5.85 25.77 -1.69
CA GLY A 15 -6.50 26.09 -2.98
C GLY A 15 -5.58 26.19 -4.20
N ALA A 16 -4.25 26.05 -4.06
CA ALA A 16 -3.37 25.99 -5.22
C ALA A 16 -3.56 24.70 -6.04
N LYS A 17 -3.57 24.82 -7.37
CA LYS A 17 -3.65 23.66 -8.27
C LYS A 17 -2.34 22.89 -8.22
N LEU A 18 -2.44 21.58 -7.99
CA LEU A 18 -1.33 20.64 -8.15
C LEU A 18 -1.04 20.44 -9.64
N SER A 19 0.24 20.43 -10.01
CA SER A 19 0.63 20.00 -11.35
C SER A 19 0.34 18.50 -11.53
N PHE A 20 0.23 18.03 -12.77
CA PHE A 20 0.07 16.61 -13.07
C PHE A 20 1.21 15.77 -12.48
N ILE A 21 2.45 16.26 -12.54
CA ILE A 21 3.62 15.57 -12.01
C ILE A 21 3.56 15.47 -10.48
N ASP A 22 3.17 16.55 -9.81
CA ASP A 22 3.04 16.56 -8.34
C ASP A 22 1.91 15.61 -7.90
N MET A 23 0.77 15.62 -8.61
CA MET A 23 -0.34 14.71 -8.37
C MET A 23 0.10 13.25 -8.49
N MET A 24 0.84 12.89 -9.55
CA MET A 24 1.34 11.53 -9.74
C MET A 24 2.36 11.13 -8.66
N ARG A 25 3.24 12.04 -8.22
CA ARG A 25 4.18 11.77 -7.13
C ARG A 25 3.47 11.51 -5.80
N LEU A 26 2.52 12.36 -5.44
CA LEU A 26 1.70 12.20 -4.23
C LEU A 26 0.90 10.89 -4.28
N TYR A 27 0.31 10.57 -5.44
CA TYR A 27 -0.40 9.30 -5.65
C TYR A 27 0.54 8.11 -5.42
N ASN A 28 1.72 8.09 -6.06
CA ASN A 28 2.69 6.99 -5.89
C ASN A 28 3.14 6.85 -4.44
N HIS A 29 3.40 7.97 -3.74
CA HIS A 29 3.74 7.95 -2.31
C HIS A 29 2.61 7.37 -1.45
N SER A 30 1.35 7.73 -1.73
CA SER A 30 0.21 7.15 -1.01
C SER A 30 0.09 5.64 -1.22
N LYS A 31 0.37 5.14 -2.42
CA LYS A 31 0.35 3.70 -2.74
C LYS A 31 1.50 2.95 -2.09
N ALA A 32 2.69 3.54 -2.12
CA ALA A 32 3.85 3.05 -1.38
C ALA A 32 3.55 2.95 0.13
N ALA A 33 2.94 3.99 0.72
CA ALA A 33 2.56 4.00 2.13
C ALA A 33 1.56 2.89 2.47
N GLN A 34 0.58 2.61 1.61
CA GLN A 34 -0.38 1.51 1.81
C GLN A 34 0.31 0.14 1.92
N VAL A 35 1.31 -0.11 1.09
CA VAL A 35 2.08 -1.38 1.12
C VAL A 35 2.86 -1.49 2.42
N VAL A 36 3.65 -0.46 2.76
CA VAL A 36 4.48 -0.42 3.97
C VAL A 36 3.62 -0.53 5.24
N TRP A 37 2.50 0.18 5.29
CA TRP A 37 1.55 0.14 6.39
C TRP A 37 0.93 -1.25 6.55
N SER A 38 0.58 -1.93 5.45
CA SER A 38 0.01 -3.28 5.51
C SER A 38 0.97 -4.31 6.13
N MET A 39 2.27 -4.17 5.86
CA MET A 39 3.30 -5.02 6.48
C MET A 39 3.45 -4.75 7.97
N ALA A 40 3.41 -3.47 8.38
CA ALA A 40 3.44 -3.08 9.78
C ALA A 40 2.24 -3.69 10.51
N LEU A 41 1.04 -3.47 9.98
CA LEU A 41 -0.20 -4.03 10.53
C LEU A 41 -0.12 -5.55 10.69
N GLN A 42 0.35 -6.27 9.68
CA GLN A 42 0.51 -7.72 9.78
C GLN A 42 1.35 -8.12 11.00
N ARG A 43 2.47 -7.44 11.25
CA ARG A 43 3.33 -7.75 12.41
C ARG A 43 2.64 -7.47 13.73
N HIS A 44 1.94 -6.35 13.86
CA HIS A 44 1.18 -6.04 15.07
C HIS A 44 0.14 -7.13 15.35
N LEU A 45 -0.67 -7.51 14.35
CA LEU A 45 -1.68 -8.56 14.50
C LEU A 45 -1.08 -9.92 14.85
N SER A 46 0.05 -10.30 14.25
CA SER A 46 0.74 -11.55 14.57
C SER A 46 1.31 -11.57 16.00
N ALA A 47 1.67 -10.39 16.54
CA ALA A 47 2.19 -10.25 17.90
C ALA A 47 1.06 -10.24 18.96
N THR A 48 -0.16 -9.81 18.61
CA THR A 48 -1.28 -9.74 19.55
C THR A 48 -2.01 -11.09 19.70
N GLU A 49 -2.08 -11.63 20.92
CA GLU A 49 -2.61 -12.97 21.19
C GLU A 49 -4.03 -13.22 20.63
N GLY A 50 -4.93 -12.24 20.75
CA GLY A 50 -6.31 -12.33 20.26
C GLY A 50 -6.49 -12.19 18.75
N TRP A 51 -5.42 -11.84 18.01
CA TRP A 51 -5.48 -11.56 16.57
C TRP A 51 -4.63 -12.55 15.75
N LYS A 52 -4.02 -13.53 16.41
CA LYS A 52 -3.30 -14.63 15.76
C LYS A 52 -4.24 -15.35 14.80
N GLY A 53 -3.83 -15.46 13.54
CA GLY A 53 -4.62 -16.06 12.47
C GLY A 53 -5.31 -15.07 11.55
N ILE A 54 -5.25 -13.76 11.85
CA ILE A 54 -5.65 -12.72 10.89
C ILE A 54 -4.45 -12.36 10.02
N THR A 55 -4.66 -12.38 8.71
CA THR A 55 -3.66 -11.97 7.73
C THR A 55 -4.10 -10.73 6.97
N VAL A 56 -3.11 -9.91 6.63
CA VAL A 56 -3.25 -8.65 5.92
C VAL A 56 -2.39 -8.74 4.68
N TYR A 57 -2.97 -8.31 3.56
CA TYR A 57 -2.30 -8.26 2.28
C TYR A 57 -2.55 -6.91 1.63
N SER A 58 -1.57 -6.45 0.87
CA SER A 58 -1.79 -5.41 -0.12
C SER A 58 -1.70 -6.01 -1.52
N CYS A 59 -2.50 -5.50 -2.44
CA CYS A 59 -2.40 -5.89 -3.84
C CYS A 59 -2.67 -4.72 -4.76
N HIS A 60 -2.19 -4.85 -5.99
CA HIS A 60 -2.52 -3.91 -7.06
C HIS A 60 -3.52 -4.56 -8.00
N PRO A 61 -4.70 -3.96 -8.22
CA PRO A 61 -5.74 -4.52 -9.07
C PRO A 61 -5.37 -4.39 -10.56
N GLY A 62 -4.12 -4.13 -10.92
CA GLY A 62 -3.67 -3.76 -12.25
C GLY A 62 -4.09 -2.35 -12.68
N TRP A 63 -3.73 -1.97 -13.90
CA TRP A 63 -3.95 -0.62 -14.41
C TRP A 63 -5.16 -0.59 -15.35
N THR A 64 -6.24 0.06 -14.92
CA THR A 64 -7.38 0.41 -15.78
C THR A 64 -7.13 1.82 -16.31
N LEU A 65 -6.41 1.97 -17.43
CA LEU A 65 -6.15 3.31 -17.98
C LEU A 65 -7.50 3.91 -18.41
N PHE A 66 -7.80 5.12 -17.93
CA PHE A 66 -8.84 5.98 -18.47
C PHE A 66 -8.72 6.02 -20.00
N LYS A 67 -9.84 5.84 -20.71
CA LYS A 67 -10.02 5.88 -22.18
C LYS A 67 -9.41 7.07 -22.94
N PHE A 68 -8.70 7.98 -22.27
CA PHE A 68 -8.21 9.26 -22.80
C PHE A 68 -6.91 9.17 -23.62
N MET A 69 -6.14 8.07 -23.56
CA MET A 69 -4.84 7.94 -24.25
C MET A 69 -4.77 6.77 -25.24
N GLY A 70 -5.78 6.66 -26.11
CA GLY A 70 -5.74 5.72 -27.23
C GLY A 70 -6.16 4.31 -26.85
N THR A 71 -6.91 3.70 -27.76
CA THR A 71 -7.49 2.37 -27.64
C THR A 71 -6.44 1.29 -27.32
N THR A 72 -6.73 0.51 -26.27
CA THR A 72 -6.26 -0.87 -26.01
C THR A 72 -5.04 -1.08 -25.09
N PHE A 73 -5.08 -0.70 -23.81
CA PHE A 73 -4.22 -1.31 -22.77
C PHE A 73 -4.85 -1.21 -21.36
N GLY A 74 -6.01 -1.83 -21.15
CA GLY A 74 -6.66 -1.88 -19.84
C GLY A 74 -7.05 -3.30 -19.51
N ILE A 75 -6.63 -3.79 -18.34
CA ILE A 75 -7.26 -4.96 -17.72
C ILE A 75 -8.72 -4.64 -17.39
N SER A 76 -9.60 -5.61 -17.58
CA SER A 76 -11.00 -5.49 -17.20
C SER A 76 -11.16 -5.40 -15.68
N ASN A 77 -12.31 -4.89 -15.22
CA ASN A 77 -12.63 -4.86 -13.78
C ASN A 77 -12.61 -6.27 -13.16
N VAL A 78 -13.02 -7.29 -13.94
CA VAL A 78 -13.01 -8.70 -13.52
C VAL A 78 -11.57 -9.17 -13.30
N GLU A 79 -10.68 -8.90 -14.26
CA GLU A 79 -9.26 -9.24 -14.13
C GLU A 79 -8.58 -8.50 -12.97
N GLY A 80 -8.94 -7.24 -12.73
CA GLY A 80 -8.41 -6.47 -11.62
C GLY A 80 -8.88 -6.96 -10.25
N ALA A 81 -10.12 -7.45 -10.15
CA ALA A 81 -10.66 -8.02 -8.93
C ALA A 81 -10.10 -9.43 -8.62
N ALA A 82 -9.59 -10.13 -9.62
CA ALA A 82 -9.16 -11.53 -9.48
C ALA A 82 -8.13 -11.74 -8.35
N THR A 83 -7.15 -10.85 -8.21
CA THR A 83 -6.12 -10.97 -7.15
C THR A 83 -6.73 -10.79 -5.77
N VAL A 84 -7.68 -9.85 -5.60
CA VAL A 84 -8.34 -9.60 -4.31
C VAL A 84 -9.16 -10.82 -3.89
N VAL A 85 -9.96 -11.37 -4.81
CA VAL A 85 -10.78 -12.55 -4.54
C VAL A 85 -9.89 -13.75 -4.22
N TRP A 86 -8.83 -13.97 -5.00
CA TRP A 86 -7.90 -15.06 -4.78
C TRP A 86 -7.20 -14.96 -3.41
N LEU A 87 -6.76 -13.78 -2.98
CA LEU A 87 -6.19 -13.55 -1.65
C LEU A 87 -7.19 -13.88 -0.52
N ALA A 88 -8.47 -13.63 -0.74
CA ALA A 88 -9.51 -13.85 0.27
C ALA A 88 -9.92 -15.33 0.43
N VAL A 89 -9.69 -16.17 -0.58
CA VAL A 89 -10.25 -17.55 -0.61
C VAL A 89 -9.20 -18.65 -0.70
N THR A 90 -7.92 -18.32 -0.90
CA THR A 90 -6.86 -19.33 -1.08
C THR A 90 -5.95 -19.45 0.14
N SER A 91 -5.36 -20.64 0.30
CA SER A 91 -4.48 -20.95 1.43
C SER A 91 -3.00 -20.62 1.18
N GLU A 92 -2.59 -20.34 -0.06
CA GLU A 92 -1.19 -20.03 -0.38
C GLU A 92 -0.71 -18.73 0.29
N PRO A 93 -1.46 -17.63 0.30
CA PRO A 93 -1.03 -16.38 0.93
C PRO A 93 -0.92 -16.44 2.45
N VAL A 94 -1.57 -17.41 3.09
CA VAL A 94 -1.52 -17.62 4.55
C VAL A 94 -0.42 -18.59 4.98
N LEU A 95 0.41 -19.06 4.05
CA LEU A 95 1.56 -19.89 4.39
C LEU A 95 2.59 -19.08 5.21
N PRO A 96 3.32 -19.72 6.13
CA PRO A 96 4.33 -19.04 6.94
C PRO A 96 5.36 -18.29 6.08
N GLY A 97 5.55 -17.01 6.36
CA GLY A 97 6.46 -16.12 5.64
C GLY A 97 5.86 -15.43 4.42
N MET A 98 4.58 -15.66 4.11
CA MET A 98 3.85 -15.01 3.02
C MET A 98 2.92 -13.90 3.52
N GLU A 99 2.74 -13.78 4.82
CA GLU A 99 1.86 -12.81 5.44
C GLU A 99 2.39 -11.37 5.28
N GLY A 100 1.51 -10.41 5.00
CA GLY A 100 1.91 -9.01 4.82
C GLY A 100 2.59 -8.70 3.49
N LEU A 101 2.84 -9.70 2.64
CA LEU A 101 3.45 -9.47 1.32
C LEU A 101 2.50 -8.73 0.37
N PHE A 102 3.10 -8.07 -0.62
CA PHE A 102 2.39 -7.43 -1.72
C PHE A 102 2.20 -8.40 -2.88
N TRP A 103 0.97 -8.44 -3.40
CA TRP A 103 0.56 -9.36 -4.45
C TRP A 103 0.10 -8.64 -5.71
N ASP A 104 0.48 -9.18 -6.86
CA ASP A 104 0.00 -8.74 -8.16
C ASP A 104 -0.18 -9.95 -9.08
N ARG A 105 -1.36 -10.08 -9.70
CA ARG A 105 -1.74 -11.22 -10.55
C ARG A 105 -1.48 -12.57 -9.88
N MET A 106 -1.91 -12.70 -8.63
CA MET A 106 -1.77 -13.93 -7.81
C MET A 106 -0.31 -14.36 -7.61
N LYS A 107 0.65 -13.44 -7.73
CA LYS A 107 2.06 -13.69 -7.45
C LYS A 107 2.54 -12.66 -6.44
N TRP A 108 3.32 -13.12 -5.47
CA TRP A 108 4.11 -12.20 -4.67
C TRP A 108 5.06 -11.46 -5.61
N LYS A 109 5.17 -10.15 -5.43
CA LYS A 109 6.10 -9.34 -6.23
C LYS A 109 7.16 -8.72 -5.35
N TRP A 110 8.38 -8.67 -5.90
CA TRP A 110 9.50 -7.96 -5.31
C TRP A 110 9.13 -6.49 -5.15
N ILE A 111 8.96 -6.10 -3.90
CA ILE A 111 8.80 -4.73 -3.48
C ILE A 111 10.20 -4.16 -3.34
N GLU A 112 10.37 -2.89 -3.67
CA GLU A 112 11.65 -2.19 -3.50
C GLU A 112 12.25 -2.44 -2.10
N PRO A 113 13.57 -2.72 -1.97
CA PRO A 113 14.17 -3.14 -0.70
C PRO A 113 13.90 -2.21 0.48
N TRP A 114 13.75 -0.91 0.23
CA TRP A 114 13.45 0.08 1.26
C TRP A 114 12.11 -0.18 1.95
N SER A 115 11.13 -0.76 1.25
CA SER A 115 9.79 -1.04 1.78
C SER A 115 9.79 -2.15 2.82
N LEU A 116 10.80 -3.03 2.80
CA LEU A 116 11.00 -4.13 3.75
C LEU A 116 11.74 -3.69 5.02
N ASN A 117 12.19 -2.43 5.08
CA ASN A 117 12.86 -1.89 6.24
C ASN A 117 11.85 -1.75 7.41
N VAL A 118 12.03 -2.57 8.44
CA VAL A 118 11.15 -2.61 9.63
C VAL A 118 11.14 -1.27 10.38
N GLY A 119 12.28 -0.58 10.46
CA GLY A 119 12.36 0.74 11.09
C GLY A 119 11.47 1.76 10.39
N LEU A 120 11.56 1.83 9.06
CA LEU A 120 10.72 2.72 8.25
C LEU A 120 9.23 2.37 8.34
N GLN A 121 8.91 1.08 8.38
CA GLN A 121 7.53 0.62 8.56
C GLN A 121 6.96 1.07 9.91
N ASN A 122 7.75 0.98 10.97
CA ASN A 122 7.35 1.43 12.30
C ASN A 122 7.22 2.95 12.37
N GLU A 123 8.15 3.71 11.78
CA GLU A 123 8.05 5.17 11.70
C GLU A 123 6.77 5.62 10.98
N LEU A 124 6.42 4.96 9.86
CA LEU A 124 5.18 5.25 9.14
C LEU A 124 3.94 4.89 9.97
N TRP A 125 4.00 3.78 10.71
CA TRP A 125 2.93 3.35 11.61
C TRP A 125 2.70 4.37 12.73
N ASP A 126 3.77 4.85 13.37
CA ASP A 126 3.70 5.84 14.44
C ASP A 126 3.09 7.16 13.96
N VAL A 127 3.48 7.62 12.77
CA VAL A 127 2.86 8.78 12.12
C VAL A 127 1.37 8.54 11.89
N TRP A 128 1.00 7.38 11.35
CA TRP A 128 -0.41 7.06 11.11
C TRP A 128 -1.23 6.99 12.40
N CYS A 129 -0.73 6.37 13.46
CA CYS A 129 -1.39 6.33 14.76
C CYS A 129 -1.60 7.73 15.34
N LYS A 130 -0.55 8.57 15.27
CA LYS A 130 -0.62 9.96 15.72
C LYS A 130 -1.64 10.78 14.94
N ASP A 131 -1.69 10.65 13.62
CA ASP A 131 -2.57 11.46 12.77
C ASP A 131 -4.04 10.99 12.80
N THR A 132 -4.29 9.74 13.21
CA THR A 132 -5.64 9.15 13.27
C THR A 132 -6.20 9.01 14.68
N ASP A 133 -5.45 9.44 15.70
CA ASP A 133 -5.76 9.20 17.12
C ASP A 133 -6.01 7.69 17.44
N THR A 134 -5.41 6.79 16.64
CA THR A 134 -5.55 5.35 16.83
C THR A 134 -4.55 4.86 17.88
N PRO A 135 -4.99 4.13 18.92
CA PRO A 135 -4.07 3.55 19.91
C PRO A 135 -3.05 2.61 19.27
N LEU A 136 -1.83 2.58 19.81
CA LEU A 136 -0.81 1.59 19.40
C LEU A 136 -1.29 0.18 19.77
N LEU A 137 -1.29 -0.73 18.78
CA LEU A 137 -1.62 -2.16 18.91
C LEU A 137 -0.43 -2.98 19.44
#